data_AF-A0A510UN84-F1
#
_entry.id   AF-A0A510UN84-F1
#
_cell.length_a   1.000
_cell.length_b   1.000
_cell.length_c   1.000
_cell.angle_alpha   90.00
_cell.angle_beta   90.00
_cell.angle_gamma   90.00
#
_symmetry.space_group_name_H-M   'P 1'
#
loop_
_entity.id
_entity.type
_entity.pdbx_description
1 polymer ?
#
loop_
_entity_poly.entity_id
_entity_poly.type
_entity_poly.pdbx_seq_one_letter_code
_entity_poly.pdbx_strand_id
1 'polypeptide(L)'
;MLSNQRLSSRKALYLIKSRTGVYAFRWNIRVGSIQHQPTLSLKTRDYLQAVSMVSDLAIKILSLSSPTLEDVKVVYSEFSGKQKREAKTLISIDMESLLSELSIKSRKEYLSCWSSFLDPLSSKTLSVTSLLINGKRLKSVVIQR
;
A
#
# COMPACT_ATOMS: atom_id res chain seq x y z
N MET A 1 38.80 9.77 20.60
CA MET A 1 38.11 10.57 19.57
C MET A 1 36.97 9.75 18.99
N LEU A 2 35.75 9.94 19.49
CA LEU A 2 34.58 9.24 18.96
C LEU A 2 34.07 10.06 17.77
N SER A 3 34.09 9.42 16.61
CA SER A 3 33.82 10.04 15.32
C SER A 3 32.44 10.70 15.30
N ASN A 4 32.46 12.01 15.06
CA ASN A 4 31.32 12.76 14.54
C ASN A 4 30.95 12.18 13.16
N GLN A 5 30.28 11.02 13.14
CA GLN A 5 29.49 10.63 11.98
C GLN A 5 28.32 11.61 11.90
N ARG A 6 28.57 12.74 11.22
CA ARG A 6 27.53 13.63 10.71
C ARG A 6 26.48 12.74 10.05
N LEU A 7 25.32 12.62 10.69
CA LEU A 7 24.14 12.04 10.07
C LEU A 7 23.96 12.81 8.75
N SER A 8 24.09 12.12 7.61
CA SER A 8 23.77 12.70 6.30
C SER A 8 22.41 13.40 6.43
N SER A 9 22.39 14.69 6.16
CA SER A 9 21.33 15.67 6.51
C SER A 9 19.96 15.40 5.89
N ARG A 10 19.73 14.20 5.34
CA ARG A 10 18.49 13.77 4.66
C ARG A 10 17.97 12.39 5.13
N LYS A 11 18.41 11.88 6.28
CA LYS A 11 17.72 10.72 6.88
C LYS A 11 16.46 11.23 7.60
N ALA A 12 15.30 11.02 6.98
CA ALA A 12 14.01 11.24 7.63
C ALA A 12 13.96 10.45 8.95
N LEU A 13 13.68 11.14 10.06
CA LEU A 13 13.92 10.72 11.45
C LEU A 13 13.25 9.39 11.88
N TYR A 14 12.39 8.81 11.05
CA TYR A 14 11.63 7.60 11.34
C TYR A 14 11.61 6.61 10.16
N LEU A 15 12.37 6.90 9.10
CA LEU A 15 12.38 6.11 7.87
C LEU A 15 13.48 5.06 7.93
N ILE A 16 13.10 3.79 7.84
CA ILE A 16 14.01 2.65 7.72
C ILE A 16 13.80 1.95 6.37
N LYS A 17 14.89 1.43 5.81
CA LYS A 17 14.86 0.64 4.56
C LYS A 17 15.14 -0.81 4.89
N SER A 18 14.28 -1.72 4.44
CA SER A 18 14.49 -3.15 4.59
C SER A 18 15.58 -3.66 3.62
N ARG A 19 16.05 -4.89 3.83
CA ARG A 19 16.96 -5.58 2.89
C ARG A 19 16.34 -5.75 1.49
N THR A 20 15.01 -5.86 1.40
CA THR A 20 14.27 -5.98 0.13
C THR A 20 13.98 -4.63 -0.55
N GLY A 21 14.52 -3.55 0.02
CA GLY A 21 14.38 -2.18 -0.49
C GLY A 21 13.06 -1.50 -0.14
N VAL A 22 12.15 -2.19 0.55
CA VAL A 22 10.86 -1.62 0.99
C VAL A 22 11.08 -0.74 2.21
N TYR A 23 10.49 0.46 2.19
CA TYR A 23 10.56 1.39 3.29
C TYR A 23 9.53 1.08 4.39
N ALA A 24 9.91 1.38 5.63
CA ALA A 24 9.06 1.29 6.80
C ALA A 24 9.24 2.51 7.71
N PHE A 25 8.18 2.84 8.43
CA PHE A 25 8.14 3.87 9.46
C PHE A 25 8.37 3.21 10.83
N ARG A 26 9.32 3.71 11.61
CA ARG A 26 9.61 3.24 12.97
C ARG A 26 9.48 4.39 13.96
N TRP A 27 8.53 4.26 14.88
CA TRP A 27 8.35 5.21 15.97
C TRP A 27 8.99 4.68 17.25
N ASN A 28 9.64 5.54 18.02
CA ASN A 28 10.20 5.19 19.32
C ASN A 28 9.31 5.78 20.42
N ILE A 29 8.86 4.94 21.34
CA ILE A 29 8.05 5.36 22.49
C ILE A 29 8.51 4.62 23.74
N ARG A 30 8.51 5.29 24.89
CA ARG A 30 8.84 4.70 26.17
C ARG A 30 7.59 4.65 27.04
N VAL A 31 7.29 3.48 27.60
CA VAL A 31 6.18 3.26 28.53
C VAL A 31 6.80 2.75 29.83
N GLY A 32 6.85 3.62 30.86
CA GLY A 32 7.60 3.35 32.08
C GLY A 32 9.09 3.16 31.80
N SER A 33 9.65 2.00 32.20
CA SER A 33 11.05 1.64 31.94
C SER A 33 11.27 0.96 30.58
N ILE A 34 10.21 0.57 29.87
CA ILE A 34 10.28 -0.25 28.67
C ILE A 34 10.26 0.65 27.43
N GLN A 35 11.21 0.42 26.52
CA GLN A 35 11.26 1.09 25.22
C GLN A 35 10.59 0.21 24.15
N HIS A 36 9.61 0.77 23.46
CA HIS A 36 8.91 0.14 22.35
C HIS A 36 9.27 0.81 21.03
N GLN A 37 9.34 0.01 19.96
CA GLN A 37 9.68 0.47 18.61
C GLN A 37 8.66 -0.01 17.55
N PRO A 38 7.37 0.38 17.67
CA PRO A 38 6.36 -0.02 16.71
C PRO A 38 6.78 0.37 15.28
N THR A 39 6.78 -0.63 14.39
CA THR A 39 7.23 -0.50 13.01
C THR A 39 6.09 -0.78 12.04
N LEU A 40 5.89 0.09 11.06
CA LEU A 40 4.86 0.00 10.01
C LEU A 40 5.50 -0.05 8.63
N SER A 41 5.21 -1.09 7.85
CA SER A 41 5.64 -1.16 6.45
C SER A 41 4.86 -0.14 5.61
N LEU A 42 5.58 0.68 4.83
CA LEU A 42 4.98 1.66 3.92
C LEU A 42 4.63 1.03 2.57
N LYS A 43 5.07 -0.22 2.32
CA LYS A 43 4.84 -0.99 1.08
C LYS A 43 5.34 -0.30 -0.20
N THR A 44 6.24 0.67 -0.10
CA THR A 44 6.86 1.34 -1.24
C THR A 44 8.37 1.18 -1.23
N ARG A 45 8.97 1.16 -2.44
CA ARG A 45 10.42 1.24 -2.67
C ARG A 45 10.84 2.63 -3.17
N ASP A 46 9.89 3.51 -3.46
CA ASP A 46 10.12 4.90 -3.85
C ASP A 46 10.47 5.73 -2.60
N TYR A 47 11.62 6.39 -2.64
CA TYR A 47 12.12 7.18 -1.52
C TYR A 47 11.29 8.45 -1.29
N LEU A 48 10.91 9.18 -2.33
CA LEU A 48 10.17 10.43 -2.20
C LEU A 48 8.76 10.16 -1.68
N GLN A 49 8.13 9.12 -2.21
CA GLN A 49 6.84 8.64 -1.71
C GLN A 49 6.93 8.21 -0.24
N ALA A 50 7.98 7.46 0.13
CA ALA A 50 8.19 7.04 1.51
C ALA A 50 8.41 8.23 2.46
N VAL A 51 9.17 9.25 2.06
CA VAL A 51 9.39 10.46 2.86
C VAL A 51 8.09 11.21 3.09
N SER A 52 7.24 11.35 2.07
CA SER A 52 5.90 11.94 2.22
C SER A 52 5.07 11.17 3.24
N MET A 53 4.97 9.85 3.08
CA MET A 53 4.18 9.00 3.99
C MET A 53 4.70 9.04 5.44
N VAL A 54 6.02 9.04 5.63
CA VAL A 54 6.64 9.16 6.96
C VAL A 54 6.33 10.50 7.61
N SER A 55 6.37 11.58 6.83
CA SER A 55 6.07 12.92 7.32
C SER A 55 4.63 13.00 7.81
N ASP A 56 3.68 12.48 7.04
CA ASP A 56 2.26 12.44 7.41
C ASP A 56 2.03 11.63 8.70
N LEU A 57 2.66 10.47 8.82
CA LEU A 57 2.58 9.62 10.01
C LEU A 57 3.17 10.31 11.24
N ALA A 58 4.34 10.94 11.10
CA ALA A 58 4.99 11.66 12.19
C ALA A 58 4.14 12.85 12.66
N ILE A 59 3.63 13.66 11.73
CA ILE A 59 2.76 14.80 12.06
C ILE A 59 1.53 14.35 12.83
N LYS A 60 0.86 13.27 12.40
CA LYS A 60 -0.29 12.71 13.11
C LYS A 60 0.06 12.29 14.53
N ILE A 61 1.15 11.54 14.72
CA ILE A 61 1.52 11.07 16.06
C ILE A 61 1.95 12.25 16.95
N LEU A 62 2.67 13.23 16.40
CA LEU A 62 3.06 14.45 17.12
C LEU A 62 1.87 15.34 17.49
N SER A 63 0.76 15.25 16.76
CA SER A 63 -0.46 16.00 17.09
C SER A 63 -1.23 15.40 18.29
N LEU A 64 -0.89 14.17 18.70
CA LEU A 64 -1.43 13.54 19.90
C LEU A 64 -0.68 14.09 21.12
N SER A 65 -1.40 14.67 22.07
CA SER A 65 -0.82 15.13 23.34
C SER A 65 -0.33 13.92 24.16
N SER A 66 1.00 13.71 24.22
CA SER A 66 1.65 12.58 24.90
C SER A 66 1.17 11.20 24.37
N PRO A 67 1.55 10.81 23.13
CA PRO A 67 1.04 9.61 22.49
C PRO A 67 1.38 8.35 23.29
N THR A 68 0.42 7.44 23.45
CA THR A 68 0.63 6.10 24.01
C THR A 68 0.95 5.08 22.91
N LEU A 69 1.38 3.88 23.31
CA LEU A 69 1.64 2.79 22.36
C LEU A 69 0.37 2.42 21.58
N GLU A 70 -0.79 2.47 22.24
CA GLU A 70 -2.07 2.14 21.62
C GLU A 70 -2.49 3.23 20.63
N ASP A 71 -2.26 4.51 20.92
CA ASP A 71 -2.54 5.59 19.97
C ASP A 71 -1.69 5.45 18.69
N VAL A 72 -0.41 5.10 18.84
CA VAL A 72 0.48 4.84 17.68
C VAL A 72 -0.06 3.68 16.84
N LYS A 73 -0.56 2.61 17.47
CA LYS A 73 -1.19 1.49 16.74
C LYS A 73 -2.48 1.92 16.03
N VAL A 74 -3.29 2.79 16.64
CA VAL A 74 -4.48 3.35 16.00
C VAL A 74 -4.09 4.13 14.74
N VAL A 75 -3.11 5.03 14.82
CA VAL A 75 -2.59 5.76 13.65
C VAL A 75 -2.10 4.80 12.55
N TYR A 76 -1.43 3.71 12.92
CA TYR A 76 -0.97 2.70 11.95
C TYR A 76 -2.13 1.94 11.30
N SER A 77 -3.15 1.61 12.09
CA SER A 77 -4.35 0.94 11.61
C SER A 77 -5.13 1.83 10.65
N GLU A 78 -5.25 3.13 10.94
CA GLU A 78 -5.86 4.12 10.06
C GLU A 78 -5.06 4.30 8.78
N PHE A 79 -3.73 4.38 8.85
CA PHE A 79 -2.89 4.48 7.66
C PHE A 79 -3.05 3.26 6.74
N SER A 80 -3.01 2.08 7.34
CA SER A 80 -3.27 0.82 6.62
C SER A 80 -4.71 0.74 6.10
N GLY A 81 -5.65 1.34 6.84
CA GLY A 81 -7.06 1.48 6.52
C GLY A 81 -7.33 2.46 5.38
N LYS A 82 -6.58 3.56 5.26
CA LYS A 82 -6.60 4.46 4.10
C LYS A 82 -6.03 3.80 2.85
N GLN A 83 -5.15 2.81 3.02
CA GLN A 83 -4.77 1.88 1.96
C GLN A 83 -5.77 0.73 1.77
N LYS A 84 -6.96 0.74 2.40
CA LYS A 84 -8.01 -0.23 2.06
C LYS A 84 -8.32 -0.05 0.58
N ARG A 85 -7.96 -1.09 -0.14
CA ARG A 85 -8.27 -1.32 -1.55
C ARG A 85 -9.71 -0.89 -1.77
N GLU A 86 -9.92 0.18 -2.55
CA GLU A 86 -11.23 0.46 -3.09
C GLU A 86 -11.65 -0.80 -3.86
N ALA A 87 -12.71 -1.45 -3.41
CA ALA A 87 -13.31 -2.54 -4.15
C ALA A 87 -13.95 -1.93 -5.39
N LYS A 88 -13.17 -1.78 -6.46
CA LYS A 88 -13.67 -1.39 -7.77
C LYS A 88 -14.33 -2.60 -8.39
N THR A 89 -15.54 -2.41 -8.90
CA THR A 89 -16.17 -3.44 -9.74
C THR A 89 -15.30 -3.62 -10.98
N LEU A 90 -15.13 -4.85 -11.46
CA LEU A 90 -14.31 -5.13 -12.65
C LEU A 90 -14.76 -4.27 -13.84
N ILE A 91 -16.06 -4.00 -13.95
CA ILE A 91 -16.68 -3.16 -14.98
C ILE A 91 -16.23 -1.68 -14.89
N SER A 92 -15.88 -1.19 -13.71
CA SER A 92 -15.42 0.19 -13.50
C SER A 92 -13.94 0.42 -13.84
N ILE A 93 -13.21 -0.63 -14.23
CA ILE A 93 -11.80 -0.50 -14.62
C ILE A 93 -11.74 0.06 -16.04
N ASP A 94 -11.22 1.29 -16.15
CA ASP A 94 -10.89 1.91 -17.42
C ASP A 94 -9.63 1.25 -18.01
N MET A 95 -9.82 0.18 -18.78
CA MET A 95 -8.72 -0.52 -19.45
C MET A 95 -8.12 0.27 -20.62
N GLU A 96 -8.86 1.22 -21.20
CA GLU A 96 -8.37 2.03 -22.32
C GLU A 96 -7.17 2.90 -21.87
N SER A 97 -7.30 3.56 -20.72
CA SER A 97 -6.19 4.37 -20.17
C SER A 97 -4.99 3.53 -19.73
N LEU A 98 -5.23 2.33 -19.20
CA LEU A 98 -4.17 1.42 -18.76
C LEU A 98 -3.33 0.83 -19.90
N LEU A 99 -3.87 0.80 -21.12
CA LEU A 99 -3.22 0.27 -22.32
C LEU A 99 -2.72 1.39 -23.26
N SER A 100 -2.71 2.63 -22.79
CA SER A 100 -2.34 3.82 -23.57
C SER A 100 -0.91 3.77 -24.15
N GLU A 101 0.00 3.08 -23.47
CA GLU A 101 1.40 2.90 -23.89
C GLU A 101 1.58 1.78 -24.94
N LEU A 102 0.56 0.96 -25.17
CA LEU A 102 0.63 -0.12 -26.16
C LEU A 102 0.32 0.38 -27.57
N SER A 103 0.85 -0.35 -28.56
CA SER A 103 0.51 -0.15 -29.97
C SER A 103 -1.01 -0.29 -30.20
N ILE A 104 -1.53 0.42 -31.20
CA ILE A 104 -2.96 0.43 -31.54
C ILE A 104 -3.49 -1.00 -31.76
N LYS A 105 -2.69 -1.85 -32.41
CA LYS A 105 -3.05 -3.25 -32.68
C LYS A 105 -3.15 -4.06 -31.39
N SER A 106 -2.11 -4.01 -30.55
CA SER A 106 -2.09 -4.73 -29.27
C SER A 106 -3.19 -4.25 -28.33
N ARG A 107 -3.42 -2.93 -28.25
CA ARG A 107 -4.49 -2.34 -27.44
C ARG A 107 -5.86 -2.90 -27.82
N LYS A 108 -6.16 -2.97 -29.12
CA LYS A 108 -7.43 -3.52 -29.62
C LYS A 108 -7.60 -5.00 -29.25
N GLU A 109 -6.55 -5.79 -29.34
CA GLU A 109 -6.58 -7.21 -28.94
C GLU A 109 -6.86 -7.37 -27.43
N TYR A 110 -6.13 -6.63 -26.57
CA TYR A 110 -6.36 -6.67 -25.13
C TYR A 110 -7.74 -6.18 -24.71
N LEU A 111 -8.25 -5.10 -25.33
CA LEU A 111 -9.61 -4.60 -25.08
C LEU A 111 -10.67 -5.59 -25.53
N SER A 112 -10.45 -6.29 -26.65
CA SER A 112 -11.34 -7.36 -27.09
C SER A 112 -11.38 -8.51 -26.09
N CYS A 113 -10.23 -8.98 -25.61
CA CYS A 113 -10.16 -10.02 -24.59
C CYS A 113 -10.82 -9.57 -23.27
N TRP A 114 -10.61 -8.32 -22.86
CA TRP A 114 -11.22 -7.75 -21.67
C TRP A 114 -12.75 -7.68 -21.78
N SER A 115 -13.27 -7.24 -22.93
CA SER A 115 -14.70 -7.18 -23.19
C SER A 115 -15.32 -8.58 -23.18
N SER A 116 -14.72 -9.56 -23.87
CA SER A 116 -15.17 -10.96 -23.84
C SER A 116 -15.09 -11.60 -22.45
N PHE A 117 -14.17 -11.14 -21.59
CA PHE A 117 -14.11 -11.54 -20.19
C PHE A 117 -15.22 -10.92 -19.34
N LEU A 118 -15.63 -9.67 -19.65
CA LEU A 118 -16.71 -8.97 -18.96
C LEU A 118 -18.12 -9.36 -19.44
N ASP A 119 -18.29 -9.82 -20.69
CA ASP A 119 -19.60 -10.18 -21.26
C ASP A 119 -20.40 -11.19 -20.41
N PRO A 120 -19.80 -12.28 -19.89
CA PRO A 120 -20.49 -13.21 -18.99
C PRO A 120 -20.76 -12.62 -17.59
N LEU A 121 -20.06 -11.55 -17.22
CA LEU A 121 -20.15 -10.89 -15.91
C LEU A 121 -21.14 -9.72 -15.90
N SER A 122 -21.49 -9.15 -17.05
CA SER A 122 -22.41 -8.00 -17.15
C SER A 122 -23.88 -8.38 -16.92
N SER A 123 -24.24 -9.64 -17.15
CA SER A 123 -25.60 -10.17 -17.03
C SER A 123 -25.90 -10.89 -15.70
N LYS A 124 -24.90 -11.03 -14.82
CA LYS A 124 -25.07 -11.65 -13.50
C LYS A 124 -24.41 -10.80 -12.42
N THR A 125 -25.19 -10.42 -11.41
CA THR A 125 -24.67 -9.97 -10.11
C THR A 125 -23.99 -11.16 -9.42
N LEU A 126 -22.75 -11.47 -9.83
CA LEU A 126 -21.98 -12.58 -9.28
C LEU A 126 -21.31 -12.13 -8.00
N SER A 127 -21.77 -12.67 -6.87
CA SER A 127 -21.00 -12.64 -5.64
C SER A 127 -19.68 -13.39 -5.86
N VAL A 128 -18.57 -12.79 -5.45
CA VAL A 128 -17.17 -13.24 -5.68
C VAL A 128 -16.92 -14.68 -5.20
N THR A 129 -17.83 -15.28 -4.43
CA THR A 129 -17.80 -16.67 -3.98
C THR A 129 -18.14 -17.72 -5.05
N SER A 130 -18.77 -17.38 -6.17
CA SER A 130 -19.28 -18.38 -7.13
C SER A 130 -18.41 -18.62 -8.38
N LEU A 131 -17.27 -17.94 -8.53
CA LEU A 131 -16.35 -18.19 -9.65
C LEU A 131 -15.42 -19.38 -9.34
N LEU A 132 -15.86 -20.57 -9.70
CA LEU A 132 -15.04 -21.78 -9.79
C LEU A 132 -14.50 -21.91 -11.22
N ILE A 133 -13.19 -21.76 -11.38
CA ILE A 133 -12.48 -22.15 -12.61
C ILE A 133 -11.57 -23.33 -12.25
N ASN A 134 -11.74 -24.46 -12.94
CA ASN A 134 -10.92 -25.68 -12.81
C ASN A 134 -10.78 -26.25 -11.39
N GLY A 135 -11.89 -26.32 -10.63
CA GLY A 135 -11.93 -27.07 -9.36
C GLY A 135 -11.05 -26.52 -8.23
N LYS A 136 -10.47 -25.32 -8.39
CA LYS A 136 -9.69 -24.64 -7.35
C LYS A 136 -10.32 -23.30 -7.01
N ARG A 137 -10.56 -23.11 -5.72
CA ARG A 137 -11.13 -21.88 -5.14
C ARG A 137 -10.15 -20.72 -5.36
N LEU A 138 -10.54 -19.70 -6.13
CA LEU A 138 -9.78 -18.46 -6.25
C LEU A 138 -9.83 -17.72 -4.91
N LYS A 139 -8.80 -17.87 -4.09
CA LYS A 139 -8.54 -16.98 -2.96
C LYS A 139 -7.97 -15.68 -3.53
N SER A 140 -8.86 -14.78 -3.96
CA SER A 140 -8.57 -13.41 -4.43
C SER A 140 -7.62 -13.31 -5.64
N VAL A 141 -8.07 -12.69 -6.72
CA VAL A 141 -7.17 -12.19 -7.76
C VAL A 141 -6.52 -10.92 -7.21
N VAL A 142 -5.25 -11.04 -6.83
CA VAL A 142 -4.41 -9.93 -6.37
C VAL A 142 -3.84 -9.27 -7.62
N ILE A 143 -4.46 -8.18 -8.09
CA ILE A 143 -3.81 -7.30 -9.06
C ILE A 143 -2.86 -6.39 -8.26
N GLN A 144 -1.56 -6.65 -8.36
CA GLN A 144 -0.52 -5.77 -7.83
C GLN A 144 -0.35 -4.58 -8.79
N ARG A 145 -0.48 -3.37 -8.28
CA ARG A 145 0.16 -2.18 -8.85
C ARG A 145 1.48 -1.98 -8.11
#